data_AF-A0A954S5N7-F1
#
_entry.id   AF-A0A954S5N7-F1
#
_cell.length_a   1.000
_cell.length_b   1.000
_cell.length_c   1.000
_cell.angle_alpha   90.00
_cell.angle_beta   90.00
_cell.angle_gamma   90.00
#
_symmetry.space_group_name_H-M   'P 1'
#
loop_
_entity.id
_entity.type
_entity.pdbx_description
1 polymer ?
#
loop_
_entity_poly.entity_id
_entity_poly.type
_entity_poly.pdbx_seq_one_letter_code
_entity_poly.pdbx_strand_id
1 'polypeptide(L)'
;MHTSSRRLEHPQARKNVPLLDRRRFRRHSPFGTAFAGQAVPYEVSVAFTSPANAVERPAPTRRGFTLVELLVAMSIFAIVTVMTIGAINLGLTGESVRTTARSVQSKLEGARDRAIYNSKQTVGEPRNVGVRLLVDENNPTICRRLVYIQSDGRDVSDVVGGKGVQLRRNGANDVSLVSTGASWFALYDRGLIGPGTIIHVEDSVANTHPLTLHPDSFPLDMSGVIDVVWTDLTPQLHPDAPGPAAAPGTLSLPLEYFIELNPDVLAVEEALELPNGVCIDLTNSILPDNWGSGTGPFSNRMDIMFTAQGPCVGDAATAGIIHLHICDVADALEDTLPGSPTTPNDFDGDGQLDQRHGNELGLTIFGRSGRVISHPISTTSSTPWTANTAYAVGDLVSPSTFNGLIFEAAVAGTTAGTEPTWTDDIGAIYTDGTVTWLARKHDVWEFGLEGEVAR
;
A
#
# COMPACT_ATOMS: atom_id res chain seq x y z
N MET A 1 -12.29 65.23 13.45
CA MET A 1 -13.47 65.39 14.32
C MET A 1 -14.33 64.14 14.22
N HIS A 2 -14.64 63.55 15.38
CA HIS A 2 -15.59 62.46 15.66
C HIS A 2 -15.35 61.03 15.14
N THR A 3 -14.48 60.34 15.88
CA THR A 3 -14.75 59.11 16.66
C THR A 3 -16.13 58.43 16.53
N SER A 4 -16.14 57.14 16.19
CA SER A 4 -17.00 56.18 16.88
C SER A 4 -16.38 54.77 16.84
N SER A 5 -15.87 54.37 18.00
CA SER A 5 -15.39 53.04 18.37
C SER A 5 -16.56 52.10 18.61
N ARG A 6 -16.64 50.97 17.92
CA ARG A 6 -17.54 49.87 18.30
C ARG A 6 -16.74 48.61 18.63
N ARG A 7 -16.55 48.45 19.94
CA ARG A 7 -16.01 47.31 20.68
C ARG A 7 -16.89 46.08 20.40
N LEU A 8 -16.29 45.02 19.84
CA LEU A 8 -16.94 43.70 19.74
C LEU A 8 -16.68 42.94 21.04
N GLU A 9 -17.77 42.61 21.74
CA GLU A 9 -17.77 41.87 22.99
C GLU A 9 -17.60 40.36 22.73
N HIS A 10 -16.70 39.74 23.51
CA HIS A 10 -16.54 38.30 23.63
C HIS A 10 -17.75 37.66 24.33
N PRO A 11 -18.36 36.58 23.80
CA PRO A 11 -19.22 35.72 24.59
C PRO A 11 -18.37 34.62 25.27
N GLN A 12 -18.15 34.76 26.57
CA GLN A 12 -17.66 33.70 27.46
C GLN A 12 -18.75 32.65 27.66
N ALA A 13 -18.68 31.54 26.92
CA ALA A 13 -19.51 30.37 27.16
C ALA A 13 -18.86 29.46 28.22
N ARG A 14 -19.29 29.60 29.48
CA ARG A 14 -19.02 28.63 30.56
C ARG A 14 -19.73 27.31 30.25
N LYS A 15 -18.99 26.25 29.93
CA LYS A 15 -19.45 24.86 30.03
C LYS A 15 -18.96 24.26 31.34
N ASN A 16 -19.91 23.95 32.21
CA ASN A 16 -19.70 23.17 33.44
C ASN A 16 -19.26 21.75 33.07
N VAL A 17 -18.07 21.35 33.52
CA VAL A 17 -17.60 19.95 33.50
C VAL A 17 -17.54 19.47 34.95
N PRO A 18 -18.18 18.33 35.32
CA PRO A 18 -18.05 17.78 36.66
C PRO A 18 -16.67 17.15 36.86
N LEU A 19 -15.96 17.61 37.90
CA LEU A 19 -14.73 17.02 38.40
C LEU A 19 -15.01 15.63 38.99
N LEU A 20 -14.49 14.58 38.34
CA LEU A 20 -14.50 13.23 38.90
C LEU A 20 -13.33 13.05 39.89
N ASP A 21 -13.73 12.76 41.12
CA ASP A 21 -12.98 12.57 42.34
C ASP A 21 -11.96 11.42 42.23
N ARG A 22 -10.67 11.76 42.42
CA ARG A 22 -9.58 10.78 42.55
C ARG A 22 -9.52 10.31 44.01
N ARG A 23 -10.15 9.17 44.32
CA ARG A 23 -9.89 8.44 45.57
C ARG A 23 -9.63 6.94 45.37
N ARG A 24 -8.36 6.60 45.62
CA ARG A 24 -7.86 5.52 46.49
C ARG A 24 -8.34 4.08 46.23
N PHE A 25 -7.44 3.28 45.65
CA PHE A 25 -7.28 1.89 46.05
C PHE A 25 -5.86 1.65 46.59
N ARG A 26 -5.82 1.20 47.85
CA ARG A 26 -4.63 0.87 48.65
C ARG A 26 -3.86 -0.28 48.00
N ARG A 27 -2.55 -0.08 47.80
CA ARG A 27 -1.56 -1.16 47.78
C ARG A 27 -1.10 -1.42 49.21
N HIS A 28 -1.08 -2.68 49.65
CA HIS A 28 -0.41 -3.11 50.87
C HIS A 28 0.75 -4.03 50.49
N SER A 29 1.96 -3.54 50.75
CA SER A 29 3.19 -4.28 50.90
C SER A 29 3.91 -3.67 52.11
N PRO A 30 4.30 -4.43 53.13
CA PRO A 30 5.21 -3.91 54.15
C PRO A 30 6.62 -4.50 53.97
N PHE A 31 7.58 -3.61 53.77
CA PHE A 31 8.99 -3.83 54.07
C PHE A 31 9.20 -3.83 55.60
N GLY A 32 10.18 -4.61 56.08
CA GLY A 32 10.54 -4.70 57.49
C GLY A 32 11.43 -3.57 58.02
N THR A 33 11.67 -3.55 59.33
CA THR A 33 13.01 -3.58 59.98
C THR A 33 12.92 -3.43 61.51
N ALA A 34 13.77 -4.24 62.16
CA ALA A 34 14.36 -4.23 63.51
C ALA A 34 13.94 -3.23 64.61
N PHE A 35 13.79 -3.76 65.84
CA PHE A 35 14.32 -3.14 67.07
C PHE A 35 14.75 -4.20 68.08
N ALA A 36 15.89 -3.95 68.73
CA ALA A 36 16.60 -4.82 69.68
C ALA A 36 16.03 -4.76 71.11
N GLY A 37 16.19 -5.85 71.87
CA GLY A 37 15.88 -5.92 73.30
C GLY A 37 16.59 -7.12 73.98
N GLN A 38 17.29 -6.81 75.07
CA GLN A 38 18.29 -7.60 75.79
C GLN A 38 17.72 -8.70 76.71
N ALA A 39 18.55 -9.70 77.05
CA ALA A 39 18.23 -10.94 77.76
C ALA A 39 18.19 -10.85 79.31
N VAL A 40 17.38 -11.69 79.98
CA VAL A 40 17.72 -12.53 81.17
C VAL A 40 16.62 -13.59 81.45
N PRO A 41 16.93 -14.70 82.16
CA PRO A 41 16.27 -16.01 82.01
C PRO A 41 15.22 -16.32 83.09
N TYR A 42 14.32 -17.27 82.80
CA TYR A 42 13.74 -18.12 83.84
C TYR A 42 13.73 -19.56 83.34
N GLU A 43 14.38 -20.42 84.11
CA GLU A 43 14.43 -21.85 83.95
C GLU A 43 13.23 -22.45 84.68
N VAL A 44 12.41 -23.25 84.01
CA VAL A 44 11.56 -24.24 84.67
C VAL A 44 11.70 -25.54 83.91
N SER A 45 12.57 -26.40 84.44
CA SER A 45 12.64 -27.81 84.07
C SER A 45 11.37 -28.51 84.54
N VAL A 46 10.54 -28.97 83.60
CA VAL A 46 9.55 -30.02 83.86
C VAL A 46 9.89 -31.18 82.94
N ALA A 47 10.41 -32.24 83.54
CA ALA A 47 10.65 -33.52 82.90
C ALA A 47 9.30 -34.10 82.45
N PHE A 48 9.00 -33.98 81.16
CA PHE A 48 7.92 -34.74 80.54
C PHE A 48 8.46 -36.11 80.16
N THR A 49 8.05 -37.10 80.96
CA THR A 49 8.16 -38.52 80.71
C THR A 49 7.75 -38.84 79.28
N SER A 50 8.65 -39.48 78.53
CA SER A 50 8.41 -40.01 77.19
C SER A 50 7.34 -41.12 77.21
N PRO A 51 6.18 -40.96 76.56
CA PRO A 51 5.47 -42.09 76.03
C PRO A 51 6.12 -42.46 74.68
N ALA A 52 6.81 -43.60 74.69
CA ALA A 52 7.17 -44.33 73.49
C ALA A 52 5.94 -44.48 72.59
N ASN A 53 6.14 -44.35 71.27
CA ASN A 53 5.18 -44.50 70.16
C ASN A 53 4.58 -43.20 69.60
N ALA A 54 5.43 -42.24 69.21
CA ALA A 54 5.13 -41.39 68.07
C ALA A 54 5.61 -42.12 66.80
N VAL A 55 4.68 -42.67 66.03
CA VAL A 55 4.96 -43.23 64.71
C VAL A 55 5.48 -42.09 63.82
N GLU A 56 6.80 -42.05 63.61
CA GLU A 56 7.40 -41.22 62.58
C GLU A 56 6.79 -41.61 61.24
N ARG A 57 5.92 -40.76 60.69
CA ARG A 57 5.54 -40.87 59.29
C ARG A 57 6.80 -40.57 58.49
N PRO A 58 7.32 -41.51 57.67
CA PRO A 58 8.48 -41.23 56.85
C PRO A 58 8.15 -40.03 55.95
N ALA A 59 9.01 -39.01 55.98
CA ALA A 59 8.93 -37.91 55.03
C ALA A 59 8.89 -38.50 53.62
N PRO A 60 8.01 -38.05 52.72
CA PRO A 60 7.92 -38.59 51.38
C PRO A 60 9.30 -38.46 50.72
N THR A 61 9.92 -39.61 50.46
CA THR A 61 11.19 -39.67 49.74
C THR A 61 11.00 -38.95 48.41
N ARG A 62 11.67 -37.82 48.22
CA ARG A 62 11.76 -37.19 46.89
C ARG A 62 12.50 -38.19 46.01
N ARG A 63 11.75 -38.98 45.25
CA ARG A 63 12.30 -39.83 44.20
C ARG A 63 12.97 -38.89 43.21
N GLY A 64 14.31 -38.93 43.15
CA GLY A 64 15.05 -38.21 42.12
C GLY A 64 14.73 -38.81 40.76
N PHE A 65 14.60 -37.94 39.75
CA PHE A 65 14.34 -38.38 38.38
C PHE A 65 15.52 -39.19 37.85
N THR A 66 15.22 -40.33 37.24
CA THR A 66 16.22 -41.15 36.56
C THR A 66 16.65 -40.46 35.25
N LEU A 67 17.89 -40.73 34.78
CA LEU A 67 18.37 -40.20 33.50
C LEU A 67 17.45 -40.58 32.33
N VAL A 68 16.83 -41.75 32.40
CA VAL A 68 15.87 -42.23 31.39
C VAL A 68 14.58 -41.40 31.40
N GLU A 69 14.03 -41.08 32.57
CA GLU A 69 12.85 -40.19 32.66
C GLU A 69 13.14 -38.79 32.11
N LEU A 70 14.33 -38.26 32.37
CA LEU A 70 14.72 -36.93 31.89
C LEU A 70 14.87 -36.93 30.35
N LEU A 71 15.43 -38.00 29.78
CA LEU A 71 15.54 -38.18 28.33
C LEU A 71 14.16 -38.31 27.67
N VAL A 72 13.26 -39.12 28.24
CA VAL A 72 11.89 -39.25 27.74
C VAL A 72 11.16 -37.91 27.83
N ALA A 73 11.25 -37.20 28.95
CA ALA A 73 10.62 -35.89 29.12
C ALA A 73 11.14 -34.86 28.10
N MET A 74 12.46 -34.79 27.87
CA MET A 74 13.03 -33.89 26.86
C MET A 74 12.60 -34.25 25.45
N SER A 75 12.50 -35.54 25.12
CA SER A 75 12.03 -35.98 23.80
C SER A 75 10.56 -35.66 23.56
N ILE A 76 9.69 -35.88 24.55
CA ILE A 76 8.28 -35.47 24.48
C ILE A 76 8.18 -33.95 24.35
N PHE A 77 8.96 -33.20 25.14
CA PHE A 77 8.96 -31.74 25.06
C PHE A 77 9.41 -31.24 23.69
N ALA A 78 10.43 -31.85 23.09
CA ALA A 78 10.87 -31.50 21.74
C ALA A 78 9.78 -31.77 20.69
N ILE A 79 9.15 -32.94 20.74
CA ILE A 79 8.06 -33.31 19.82
C ILE A 79 6.88 -32.35 19.98
N VAL A 80 6.45 -32.11 21.23
CA VAL A 80 5.34 -31.20 21.52
C VAL A 80 5.69 -29.78 21.08
N THR A 81 6.91 -29.31 21.29
CA THR A 81 7.33 -27.95 20.87
C THR A 81 7.28 -27.81 19.35
N VAL A 82 7.79 -28.78 18.58
CA VAL A 82 7.74 -28.76 17.12
C VAL A 82 6.30 -28.80 16.62
N MET A 83 5.46 -29.68 17.17
CA MET A 83 4.04 -29.76 16.82
C MET A 83 3.28 -28.48 17.18
N THR A 84 3.58 -27.88 18.34
CA THR A 84 2.93 -26.66 18.80
C THR A 84 3.30 -25.47 17.91
N ILE A 85 4.59 -25.32 17.55
CA ILE A 85 5.04 -24.26 16.64
C ILE A 85 4.42 -24.42 15.25
N GLY A 86 4.39 -25.65 14.71
CA GLY A 86 3.77 -25.92 13.40
C GLY A 86 2.27 -25.60 13.38
N ALA A 87 1.53 -25.98 14.43
CA ALA A 87 0.10 -25.69 14.57
C ALA A 87 -0.19 -24.19 14.71
N ILE A 88 0.67 -23.43 15.39
CA ILE A 88 0.54 -21.96 15.50
C ILE A 88 0.76 -21.30 14.13
N ASN A 89 1.78 -21.73 13.37
CA ASN A 89 2.06 -21.14 12.06
C ASN A 89 0.92 -21.37 11.05
N LEU A 90 0.34 -22.58 11.01
CA LEU A 90 -0.80 -22.90 10.14
C LEU A 90 -2.07 -22.10 10.46
N GLY A 91 -2.27 -21.71 11.72
CA GLY A 91 -3.41 -20.88 12.12
C GLY A 91 -3.23 -19.39 11.81
N LEU A 92 -1.98 -18.89 11.79
CA LEU A 92 -1.69 -17.46 11.65
C LEU A 92 -1.67 -16.98 10.19
N THR A 93 -1.24 -17.80 9.23
CA THR A 93 -1.14 -17.40 7.81
C THR A 93 -2.50 -17.01 7.24
N GLY A 94 -3.54 -17.80 7.50
CA GLY A 94 -4.90 -17.52 7.00
C GLY A 94 -5.55 -16.23 7.52
N GLU A 95 -5.20 -15.78 8.73
CA GLU A 95 -5.74 -14.56 9.35
C GLU A 95 -4.90 -13.31 9.03
N SER A 96 -3.63 -13.51 8.69
CA SER A 96 -2.69 -12.42 8.36
C SER A 96 -3.11 -11.65 7.11
N VAL A 97 -3.53 -12.33 6.04
CA VAL A 97 -3.94 -11.70 4.77
C VAL A 97 -5.19 -10.84 4.96
N ARG A 98 -6.20 -11.35 5.69
CA ARG A 98 -7.42 -10.59 5.99
C ARG A 98 -7.16 -9.38 6.88
N THR A 99 -6.28 -9.52 7.87
CA THR A 99 -5.88 -8.41 8.74
C THR A 99 -5.09 -7.36 7.95
N THR A 100 -4.25 -7.80 7.02
CA THR A 100 -3.48 -6.95 6.12
C THR A 100 -4.39 -6.18 5.18
N ALA A 101 -5.35 -6.84 4.53
CA ALA A 101 -6.33 -6.20 3.67
C ALA A 101 -7.10 -5.08 4.39
N ARG A 102 -7.52 -5.32 5.63
CA ARG A 102 -8.17 -4.30 6.46
C ARG A 102 -7.22 -3.15 6.83
N SER A 103 -5.95 -3.44 7.08
CA SER A 103 -4.94 -2.42 7.42
C SER A 103 -4.65 -1.52 6.23
N VAL A 104 -4.50 -2.09 5.02
CA VAL A 104 -4.36 -1.35 3.77
C VAL A 104 -5.61 -0.52 3.47
N GLN A 105 -6.81 -1.13 3.60
CA GLN A 105 -8.08 -0.42 3.47
C GLN A 105 -8.16 0.78 4.42
N SER A 106 -7.85 0.57 5.70
CA SER A 106 -7.88 1.63 6.71
C SER A 106 -6.88 2.74 6.44
N LYS A 107 -5.70 2.42 5.88
CA LYS A 107 -4.70 3.42 5.46
C LYS A 107 -5.25 4.27 4.31
N LEU A 108 -5.88 3.67 3.31
CA LEU A 108 -6.47 4.40 2.18
C LEU A 108 -7.68 5.25 2.61
N GLU A 109 -8.57 4.70 3.43
CA GLU A 109 -9.70 5.45 4.02
C GLU A 109 -9.19 6.60 4.89
N GLY A 110 -8.12 6.38 5.67
CA GLY A 110 -7.46 7.42 6.43
C GLY A 110 -6.87 8.54 5.56
N ALA A 111 -6.32 8.23 4.39
CA ALA A 111 -5.83 9.24 3.44
C ALA A 111 -6.99 10.08 2.91
N ARG A 112 -8.07 9.41 2.50
CA ARG A 112 -9.29 10.06 2.03
C ARG A 112 -9.88 10.99 3.10
N ASP A 113 -10.01 10.52 4.33
CA ASP A 113 -10.53 11.33 5.44
C ASP A 113 -9.64 12.55 5.73
N ARG A 114 -8.31 12.39 5.65
CA ARG A 114 -7.35 13.50 5.78
C ARG A 114 -7.46 14.51 4.64
N ALA A 115 -7.67 14.07 3.40
CA ALA A 115 -7.89 14.97 2.27
C ALA A 115 -9.16 15.82 2.50
N ILE A 116 -10.25 15.19 2.94
CA ILE A 116 -11.51 15.88 3.29
C ILE A 116 -11.30 16.85 4.45
N TYR A 117 -10.54 16.47 5.48
CA TYR A 117 -10.28 17.32 6.64
C TYR A 117 -9.39 18.53 6.31
N ASN A 118 -8.29 18.31 5.58
CA ASN A 118 -7.34 19.36 5.19
C ASN A 118 -8.01 20.47 4.37
N SER A 119 -9.03 20.13 3.57
CA SER A 119 -9.83 21.10 2.83
C SER A 119 -10.59 22.10 3.71
N LYS A 120 -10.95 21.70 4.93
CA LYS A 120 -11.71 22.54 5.87
C LYS A 120 -10.80 23.48 6.66
N GLN A 121 -9.52 23.13 6.80
CA GLN A 121 -8.57 23.85 7.65
C GLN A 121 -7.68 24.81 6.86
N THR A 122 -7.44 24.54 5.57
CA THR A 122 -6.53 25.34 4.75
C THR A 122 -7.25 26.52 4.12
N VAL A 123 -6.77 27.75 4.38
CA VAL A 123 -7.22 28.95 3.67
C VAL A 123 -6.47 28.97 2.33
N GLY A 124 -7.07 28.42 1.28
CA GLY A 124 -6.45 28.31 -0.05
C GLY A 124 -6.91 27.06 -0.83
N GLU A 125 -6.09 26.59 -1.76
CA GLU A 125 -6.36 25.37 -2.54
C GLU A 125 -6.22 24.14 -1.63
N PRO A 126 -7.25 23.26 -1.56
CA PRO A 126 -7.19 22.09 -0.70
C PRO A 126 -6.09 21.14 -1.18
N ARG A 127 -5.21 20.75 -0.26
CA ARG A 127 -4.15 19.77 -0.54
C ARG A 127 -4.72 18.36 -0.57
N ASN A 128 -4.51 17.66 -1.69
CA ASN A 128 -4.87 16.27 -1.86
C ASN A 128 -3.96 15.41 -0.97
N VAL A 129 -4.52 14.36 -0.37
CA VAL A 129 -3.78 13.40 0.47
C VAL A 129 -4.01 12.02 -0.10
N GLY A 130 -2.97 11.18 -0.07
CA GLY A 130 -3.02 9.87 -0.67
C GLY A 130 -2.12 8.87 0.05
N VAL A 131 -2.01 7.69 -0.56
CA VAL A 131 -1.08 6.64 -0.16
C VAL A 131 -0.21 6.29 -1.35
N ARG A 132 1.11 6.24 -1.14
CA ARG A 132 2.07 5.71 -2.10
C ARG A 132 2.36 4.25 -1.76
N LEU A 133 2.21 3.37 -2.75
CA LEU A 133 2.70 2.00 -2.69
C LEU A 133 4.21 2.02 -2.99
N LEU A 134 4.99 1.38 -2.13
CA LEU A 134 6.44 1.27 -2.30
C LEU A 134 6.77 -0.17 -2.70
N VAL A 135 7.43 -0.31 -3.84
CA VAL A 135 8.00 -1.58 -4.29
C VAL A 135 9.00 -2.09 -3.25
N ASP A 136 9.05 -3.41 -3.06
CA ASP A 136 10.04 -4.03 -2.20
C ASP A 136 11.43 -3.94 -2.86
N GLU A 137 12.45 -3.63 -2.05
CA GLU A 137 13.82 -3.46 -2.54
C GLU A 137 14.43 -4.80 -3.02
N ASN A 138 13.98 -5.92 -2.46
CA ASN A 138 14.49 -7.24 -2.81
C ASN A 138 13.70 -7.87 -3.96
N ASN A 139 12.42 -7.52 -4.09
CA ASN A 139 11.62 -7.93 -5.23
C ASN A 139 10.67 -6.79 -5.71
N PRO A 140 10.95 -6.18 -6.87
CA PRO A 140 10.14 -5.09 -7.38
C PRO A 140 8.73 -5.49 -7.84
N THR A 141 8.40 -6.79 -7.91
CA THR A 141 7.05 -7.28 -8.28
C THR A 141 6.06 -7.26 -7.12
N ILE A 142 6.51 -6.96 -5.90
CA ILE A 142 5.65 -6.91 -4.72
C ILE A 142 5.75 -5.56 -4.01
N CYS A 143 4.68 -5.20 -3.30
CA CYS A 143 4.65 -4.05 -2.40
C CYS A 143 4.38 -4.51 -0.96
N ARG A 144 5.26 -4.12 -0.05
CA ARG A 144 5.14 -4.42 1.40
C ARG A 144 5.05 -3.18 2.28
N ARG A 145 5.13 -2.00 1.68
CA ARG A 145 5.24 -0.72 2.38
C ARG A 145 4.33 0.32 1.78
N LEU A 146 3.56 0.99 2.63
CA LEU A 146 2.64 2.05 2.22
C LEU A 146 2.88 3.31 3.04
N VAL A 147 3.07 4.45 2.39
CA VAL A 147 3.30 5.73 3.08
C VAL A 147 2.22 6.74 2.72
N TYR A 148 1.84 7.58 3.69
CA TYR A 148 1.00 8.71 3.36
C TYR A 148 1.79 9.74 2.58
N ILE A 149 1.15 10.29 1.56
CA ILE A 149 1.67 11.36 0.73
C ILE A 149 0.66 12.50 0.68
N GLN A 150 1.15 13.70 0.40
CA GLN A 150 0.33 14.88 0.25
C GLN A 150 0.82 15.67 -0.97
N SER A 151 -0.10 16.26 -1.72
CA SER A 151 0.26 17.23 -2.76
C SER A 151 0.98 18.40 -2.09
N ASP A 152 2.21 18.69 -2.47
CA ASP A 152 2.98 19.75 -1.80
C ASP A 152 2.55 21.17 -2.22
N GLY A 153 1.48 21.26 -3.02
CA GLY A 153 0.90 22.51 -3.48
C GLY A 153 1.61 23.01 -4.73
N ARG A 154 1.84 24.32 -4.79
CA ARG A 154 2.49 24.98 -5.91
C ARG A 154 3.76 25.68 -5.47
N ASP A 155 4.83 25.51 -6.23
CA ASP A 155 5.97 26.43 -6.17
C ASP A 155 5.61 27.65 -7.01
N VAL A 156 5.39 28.79 -6.36
CA VAL A 156 4.99 30.05 -7.01
C VAL A 156 6.16 31.03 -7.02
N SER A 157 6.25 31.84 -8.06
CA SER A 157 7.17 32.97 -8.16
C SER A 157 6.91 34.04 -7.09
N ASP A 158 7.95 34.84 -6.87
CA ASP A 158 7.95 36.12 -6.18
C ASP A 158 8.90 37.03 -6.95
N VAL A 159 8.45 37.56 -8.10
CA VAL A 159 9.32 38.34 -9.00
C VAL A 159 9.87 39.58 -8.30
N VAL A 160 9.10 40.18 -7.41
CA VAL A 160 9.53 41.33 -6.59
C VAL A 160 10.63 40.92 -5.61
N GLY A 161 10.52 39.73 -5.02
CA GLY A 161 11.54 39.11 -4.18
C GLY A 161 12.70 38.45 -4.95
N GLY A 162 12.71 38.53 -6.27
CA GLY A 162 13.78 37.99 -7.13
C GLY A 162 13.65 36.49 -7.45
N LYS A 163 12.50 35.88 -7.18
CA LYS A 163 12.15 34.51 -7.56
C LYS A 163 11.22 34.54 -8.78
N GLY A 164 11.73 34.25 -9.97
CA GLY A 164 10.93 34.25 -11.18
C GLY A 164 11.56 33.40 -12.27
N VAL A 165 11.02 33.49 -13.48
CA VAL A 165 11.61 32.84 -14.65
C VAL A 165 11.92 33.86 -15.74
N GLN A 166 12.94 33.60 -16.54
CA GLN A 166 13.27 34.39 -17.71
C GLN A 166 13.37 33.47 -18.91
N LEU A 167 12.93 33.98 -20.05
CA LEU A 167 13.09 33.31 -21.33
C LEU A 167 14.45 33.72 -21.89
N ARG A 168 15.34 32.75 -22.04
CA ARG A 168 16.67 32.93 -22.64
C ARG A 168 16.65 32.46 -24.08
N ARG A 169 17.11 33.32 -24.96
CA ARG A 169 17.31 32.97 -26.36
C ARG A 169 18.62 32.22 -26.56
N ASN A 170 18.56 31.01 -27.11
CA ASN A 170 19.73 30.21 -27.48
C ASN A 170 20.03 30.28 -28.98
N GLY A 171 19.00 30.47 -29.82
CA GLY A 171 19.12 30.55 -31.27
C GLY A 171 17.89 31.20 -31.94
N ALA A 172 17.81 31.13 -33.27
CA ALA A 172 16.71 31.74 -34.02
C ALA A 172 15.33 31.15 -33.67
N ASN A 173 15.30 29.85 -33.34
CA ASN A 173 14.09 29.09 -33.01
C ASN A 173 14.24 28.34 -31.66
N ASP A 174 15.21 28.72 -30.84
CA ASP A 174 15.56 28.00 -29.62
C ASP A 174 15.55 28.96 -28.43
N VAL A 175 14.70 28.66 -27.45
CA VAL A 175 14.48 29.44 -26.23
C VAL A 175 14.41 28.49 -25.04
N SER A 176 15.29 28.69 -24.07
CA SER A 176 15.29 27.98 -22.79
C SER A 176 14.62 28.78 -21.69
N LEU A 177 14.08 28.09 -20.69
CA LEU A 177 13.55 28.70 -19.47
C LEU A 177 14.64 28.73 -18.40
N VAL A 178 14.97 29.92 -17.93
CA VAL A 178 15.99 30.13 -16.90
C VAL A 178 15.28 30.51 -15.62
N SER A 179 15.42 29.66 -14.60
CA SER A 179 14.93 29.98 -13.27
C SER A 179 15.86 31.03 -12.62
N THR A 180 15.27 32.01 -11.95
CA THR A 180 16.00 33.06 -11.21
C THR A 180 15.52 33.05 -9.77
N GLY A 181 16.43 32.86 -8.81
CA GLY A 181 16.08 32.76 -7.38
C GLY A 181 15.27 31.51 -6.99
N ALA A 182 14.76 30.74 -7.95
CA ALA A 182 14.10 29.47 -7.70
C ALA A 182 15.12 28.33 -7.65
N SER A 183 15.01 27.46 -6.64
CA SER A 183 15.88 26.28 -6.50
C SER A 183 15.24 25.04 -7.09
N TRP A 184 14.94 25.06 -8.40
CA TRP A 184 14.30 23.93 -9.08
C TRP A 184 15.14 22.66 -9.02
N PHE A 185 16.47 22.77 -9.02
CA PHE A 185 17.36 21.64 -8.74
C PHE A 185 17.01 20.96 -7.42
N ALA A 186 16.78 21.72 -6.35
CA ALA A 186 16.41 21.17 -5.05
C ALA A 186 14.99 20.58 -5.03
N LEU A 187 14.10 21.02 -5.92
CA LEU A 187 12.79 20.38 -6.12
C LEU A 187 12.95 19.06 -6.88
N TYR A 188 13.79 19.01 -7.91
CA TYR A 188 14.09 17.81 -8.68
C TYR A 188 14.84 16.76 -7.85
N ASP A 189 15.82 17.15 -7.05
CA ASP A 189 16.57 16.27 -6.14
C ASP A 189 15.65 15.62 -5.09
N ARG A 190 14.62 16.35 -4.65
CA ARG A 190 13.53 15.81 -3.81
C ARG A 190 12.44 15.07 -4.59
N GLY A 191 12.54 15.04 -5.92
CA GLY A 191 11.54 14.44 -6.81
C GLY A 191 10.19 15.16 -6.85
N LEU A 192 10.11 16.42 -6.39
CA LEU A 192 8.89 17.22 -6.44
C LEU A 192 8.57 17.68 -7.87
N ILE A 193 9.56 17.67 -8.76
CA ILE A 193 9.39 17.92 -10.20
C ILE A 193 10.19 16.86 -10.99
N GLY A 194 9.77 16.58 -12.22
CA GLY A 194 10.42 15.60 -13.10
C GLY A 194 9.90 15.67 -14.53
N PRO A 195 10.24 14.69 -15.39
CA PRO A 195 9.68 14.58 -16.73
C PRO A 195 8.15 14.62 -16.69
N GLY A 196 7.54 15.41 -17.58
CA GLY A 196 6.09 15.59 -17.64
C GLY A 196 5.52 16.62 -16.67
N THR A 197 6.29 17.15 -15.70
CA THR A 197 5.83 18.27 -14.86
C THR A 197 5.47 19.47 -15.75
N ILE A 198 4.37 20.15 -15.41
CA ILE A 198 3.90 21.33 -16.14
C ILE A 198 4.29 22.58 -15.36
N ILE A 199 5.00 23.49 -16.02
CA ILE A 199 5.31 24.84 -15.53
C ILE A 199 4.34 25.79 -16.21
N HIS A 200 3.62 26.57 -15.40
CA HIS A 200 2.73 27.61 -15.87
C HIS A 200 3.46 28.94 -15.80
N VAL A 201 3.73 29.57 -16.95
CA VAL A 201 4.39 30.87 -17.02
C VAL A 201 3.35 31.93 -17.38
N GLU A 202 3.34 33.04 -16.64
CA GLU A 202 2.43 34.15 -16.86
C GLU A 202 3.09 35.21 -17.76
N ASP A 203 2.37 35.64 -18.79
CA ASP A 203 2.82 36.72 -19.67
C ASP A 203 2.59 38.11 -19.06
N SER A 204 3.15 39.14 -19.71
CA SER A 204 3.07 40.53 -19.27
C SER A 204 1.64 41.10 -19.20
N VAL A 205 0.65 40.38 -19.73
CA VAL A 205 -0.78 40.71 -19.70
C VAL A 205 -1.61 39.72 -18.88
N ALA A 206 -0.95 38.90 -18.05
CA ALA A 206 -1.55 37.95 -17.11
C ALA A 206 -2.22 36.70 -17.72
N ASN A 207 -1.87 36.31 -18.95
CA ASN A 207 -2.27 34.99 -19.46
C ASN A 207 -1.25 33.93 -19.07
N THR A 208 -1.76 32.76 -18.68
CA THR A 208 -0.94 31.61 -18.30
C THR A 208 -0.69 30.69 -19.50
N HIS A 209 0.58 30.39 -19.75
CA HIS A 209 1.03 29.49 -20.81
C HIS A 209 1.64 28.24 -20.17
N PRO A 210 1.04 27.05 -20.38
CA PRO A 210 1.57 25.80 -19.84
C PRO A 210 2.77 25.33 -20.65
N LEU A 211 3.78 24.84 -19.94
CA LEU A 211 4.97 24.27 -20.52
C LEU A 211 5.30 22.92 -19.86
N THR A 212 5.27 21.85 -20.64
CA THR A 212 5.60 20.50 -20.17
C THR A 212 7.10 20.28 -20.23
N LEU A 213 7.69 19.79 -19.13
CA LEU A 213 9.10 19.42 -19.07
C LEU A 213 9.34 18.11 -19.83
N HIS A 214 10.19 18.17 -20.85
CA HIS A 214 10.56 17.00 -21.64
C HIS A 214 11.50 16.07 -20.83
N PRO A 215 11.49 14.75 -21.05
CA PRO A 215 12.49 13.85 -20.45
C PRO A 215 13.95 14.30 -20.67
N ASP A 216 14.25 14.84 -21.85
CA ASP A 216 15.59 15.34 -22.21
C ASP A 216 15.99 16.60 -21.42
N SER A 217 15.06 17.25 -20.72
CA SER A 217 15.36 18.36 -19.83
C SER A 217 16.02 17.90 -18.52
N PHE A 218 16.26 16.60 -18.32
CA PHE A 218 16.79 16.01 -17.10
C PHE A 218 18.05 15.17 -17.34
N PRO A 219 18.94 15.02 -16.33
CA PRO A 219 18.87 15.57 -14.98
C PRO A 219 19.07 17.10 -14.94
N LEU A 220 18.40 17.79 -13.99
CA LEU A 220 18.62 19.22 -13.81
C LEU A 220 20.03 19.47 -13.28
N ASP A 221 20.69 20.50 -13.80
CA ASP A 221 21.95 20.98 -13.23
C ASP A 221 21.70 21.86 -12.00
N MET A 222 22.76 22.16 -11.24
CA MET A 222 22.68 23.05 -10.07
C MET A 222 22.28 24.50 -10.43
N SER A 223 22.29 24.86 -11.71
CA SER A 223 21.89 26.20 -12.18
C SER A 223 20.37 26.32 -12.36
N GLY A 224 19.64 25.19 -12.36
CA GLY A 224 18.18 25.19 -12.48
C GLY A 224 17.69 25.74 -13.82
N VAL A 225 18.53 25.64 -14.86
CA VAL A 225 18.19 25.99 -16.23
C VAL A 225 17.49 24.79 -16.88
N ILE A 226 16.34 25.05 -17.48
CA ILE A 226 15.59 24.04 -18.22
C ILE A 226 15.67 24.42 -19.69
N ASP A 227 16.39 23.60 -20.46
CA ASP A 227 16.32 23.69 -21.91
C ASP A 227 14.97 23.15 -22.37
N VAL A 228 14.14 24.09 -22.80
CA VAL A 228 12.83 23.81 -23.35
C VAL A 228 13.03 23.60 -24.83
N VAL A 229 13.11 22.34 -25.24
CA VAL A 229 13.26 21.99 -26.64
C VAL A 229 11.89 22.16 -27.30
N TRP A 230 11.62 23.34 -27.85
CA TRP A 230 10.41 23.65 -28.61
C TRP A 230 10.48 23.03 -30.03
N THR A 231 10.72 21.71 -30.15
CA THR A 231 10.96 21.10 -31.47
C THR A 231 9.75 20.53 -32.17
N ASP A 232 8.62 20.25 -31.50
CA ASP A 232 7.50 19.62 -32.18
C ASP A 232 6.21 20.42 -32.04
N LEU A 233 5.69 20.83 -33.21
CA LEU A 233 4.47 21.61 -33.48
C LEU A 233 4.63 23.11 -33.19
N THR A 234 4.90 23.87 -34.27
CA THR A 234 4.76 25.34 -34.38
C THR A 234 4.52 26.06 -33.05
N PRO A 235 5.56 26.52 -32.35
CA PRO A 235 5.37 27.20 -31.10
C PRO A 235 5.05 28.65 -31.40
N GLN A 236 3.89 29.13 -30.95
CA GLN A 236 3.83 30.54 -30.56
C GLN A 236 4.81 30.62 -29.40
N LEU A 237 6.03 31.11 -29.69
CA LEU A 237 6.94 31.60 -28.65
C LEU A 237 6.10 32.34 -27.62
N HIS A 238 6.31 32.02 -26.33
CA HIS A 238 5.67 32.75 -25.25
C HIS A 238 5.70 34.25 -25.57
N PRO A 239 4.61 35.02 -25.42
CA PRO A 239 4.51 36.37 -25.98
C PRO A 239 5.65 37.32 -25.62
N ASP A 240 6.22 37.17 -24.42
CA ASP A 240 7.36 37.96 -23.93
C ASP A 240 8.74 37.36 -24.24
N ALA A 241 8.82 36.29 -25.03
CA ALA A 241 10.08 35.74 -25.47
C ALA A 241 10.85 36.77 -26.30
N PRO A 242 12.17 36.91 -26.11
CA PRO A 242 12.97 37.78 -26.96
C PRO A 242 12.75 37.42 -28.44
N GLY A 243 12.38 38.39 -29.28
CA GLY A 243 11.99 38.16 -30.68
C GLY A 243 13.17 37.83 -31.60
N PRO A 244 12.95 37.22 -32.79
CA PRO A 244 13.94 36.51 -33.65
C PRO A 244 15.22 37.28 -34.02
N ALA A 245 15.25 38.61 -33.91
CA ALA A 245 16.43 39.43 -34.14
C ALA A 245 17.33 39.64 -32.90
N ALA A 246 16.91 39.26 -31.69
CA ALA A 246 17.71 39.43 -30.48
C ALA A 246 18.95 38.51 -30.49
N ALA A 247 20.04 38.96 -29.88
CA ALA A 247 21.29 38.21 -29.81
C ALA A 247 21.14 36.94 -28.96
N PRO A 248 21.88 35.85 -29.26
CA PRO A 248 21.96 34.69 -28.38
C PRO A 248 22.39 35.11 -26.96
N GLY A 249 21.78 34.50 -25.94
CA GLY A 249 21.93 34.84 -24.54
C GLY A 249 21.04 35.99 -24.04
N THR A 250 20.25 36.63 -24.92
CA THR A 250 19.29 37.67 -24.48
C THR A 250 18.23 37.07 -23.57
N LEU A 251 18.00 37.72 -22.43
CA LEU A 251 16.98 37.35 -21.44
C LEU A 251 15.76 38.28 -21.56
N SER A 252 14.57 37.73 -21.34
CA SER A 252 13.35 38.53 -21.10
C SER A 252 13.42 39.24 -19.74
N LEU A 253 12.43 40.10 -19.47
CA LEU A 253 12.14 40.48 -18.09
C LEU A 253 11.74 39.25 -17.26
N PRO A 254 11.95 39.27 -15.93
CA PRO A 254 11.42 38.22 -15.05
C PRO A 254 9.90 38.12 -15.16
N LEU A 255 9.41 36.91 -15.33
CA LEU A 255 8.01 36.55 -15.44
C LEU A 255 7.58 35.76 -14.20
N GLU A 256 6.30 35.90 -13.85
CA GLU A 256 5.67 35.11 -12.82
C GLU A 256 5.45 33.68 -13.33
N TYR A 257 5.50 32.70 -12.44
CA TYR A 257 5.24 31.31 -12.75
C TYR A 257 4.62 30.59 -11.56
N PHE A 258 3.98 29.45 -11.84
CA PHE A 258 3.75 28.44 -10.81
C PHE A 258 3.99 27.03 -11.35
N ILE A 259 4.42 26.12 -10.48
CA ILE A 259 4.62 24.71 -10.78
C ILE A 259 3.77 23.90 -9.81
N GLU A 260 2.97 22.98 -10.32
CA GLU A 260 2.31 21.99 -9.48
C GLU A 260 3.32 20.92 -9.06
N LEU A 261 3.55 20.81 -7.75
CA LEU A 261 4.55 19.89 -7.21
C LEU A 261 3.96 18.49 -7.08
N ASN A 262 4.78 17.50 -7.43
CA ASN A 262 4.46 16.10 -7.22
C ASN A 262 4.20 15.83 -5.73
N PRO A 263 3.33 14.85 -5.42
CA PRO A 263 3.10 14.46 -4.03
C PRO A 263 4.37 13.97 -3.34
N ASP A 264 4.55 14.40 -2.09
CA ASP A 264 5.67 14.00 -1.25
C ASP A 264 5.20 13.28 0.02
N VAL A 265 6.10 12.52 0.62
CA VAL A 265 5.86 11.75 1.84
C VAL A 265 5.56 12.69 3.00
N LEU A 266 4.50 12.37 3.74
CA LEU A 266 4.10 13.14 4.91
C LEU A 266 5.13 12.90 6.04
N ALA A 267 6.04 13.85 6.24
CA ALA A 267 7.26 13.73 7.05
C ALA A 267 7.10 13.30 8.53
N VAL A 268 5.88 13.22 9.05
CA VAL A 268 5.60 12.92 10.48
C VAL A 268 5.16 11.47 10.69
N GLU A 269 4.91 10.69 9.63
CA GLU A 269 4.34 9.35 9.77
C GLU A 269 5.24 8.24 9.22
N GLU A 270 5.34 7.16 9.99
CA GLU A 270 6.03 5.94 9.60
C GLU A 270 5.25 5.18 8.51
N ALA A 271 6.00 4.46 7.65
CA ALA A 271 5.42 3.58 6.66
C ALA A 271 4.58 2.49 7.36
N LEU A 272 3.42 2.18 6.78
CA LEU A 272 2.72 0.96 7.13
C LEU A 272 3.50 -0.21 6.53
N GLU A 273 4.16 -0.97 7.40
CA GLU A 273 4.82 -2.23 7.07
C GLU A 273 3.78 -3.37 7.08
N LEU A 274 3.72 -4.14 6.00
CA LEU A 274 2.90 -5.33 5.95
C LEU A 274 3.55 -6.47 6.76
N PRO A 275 2.75 -7.30 7.47
CA PRO A 275 3.25 -8.45 8.21
C PRO A 275 4.18 -9.34 7.37
N ASN A 276 5.12 -10.02 8.02
CA ASN A 276 5.99 -10.97 7.35
C ASN A 276 5.17 -12.11 6.73
N GLY A 277 5.44 -12.39 5.46
CA GLY A 277 4.74 -13.39 4.67
C GLY A 277 3.51 -12.88 3.92
N VAL A 278 3.12 -11.61 4.04
CA VAL A 278 2.02 -11.03 3.26
C VAL A 278 2.51 -9.85 2.43
N CYS A 279 2.03 -9.75 1.20
CA CYS A 279 2.33 -8.64 0.32
C CYS A 279 1.12 -8.22 -0.51
N ILE A 280 1.30 -7.09 -1.21
CA ILE A 280 0.48 -6.75 -2.38
C ILE A 280 1.27 -7.25 -3.59
N ASP A 281 0.72 -8.20 -4.32
CA ASP A 281 1.28 -8.67 -5.60
C ASP A 281 0.94 -7.65 -6.69
N LEU A 282 1.96 -6.98 -7.23
CA LEU A 282 1.77 -5.94 -8.23
C LEU A 282 1.54 -6.51 -9.63
N THR A 283 2.04 -7.73 -9.90
CA THR A 283 1.91 -8.42 -11.20
C THR A 283 0.45 -8.81 -11.44
N ASN A 284 -0.18 -9.38 -10.42
CA ASN A 284 -1.55 -9.86 -10.50
C ASN A 284 -2.61 -8.83 -10.07
N SER A 285 -2.18 -7.62 -9.72
CA SER A 285 -3.05 -6.47 -9.47
C SER A 285 -3.50 -5.81 -10.78
N ILE A 286 -4.69 -5.21 -10.78
CA ILE A 286 -5.14 -4.34 -11.87
C ILE A 286 -4.75 -2.91 -11.51
N LEU A 287 -3.66 -2.44 -12.11
CA LEU A 287 -3.03 -1.16 -11.86
C LEU A 287 -3.17 -0.22 -13.08
N PRO A 288 -3.03 1.11 -12.89
CA PRO A 288 -2.89 2.04 -14.02
C PRO A 288 -1.72 1.67 -14.94
N ASP A 289 -1.91 1.76 -16.26
CA ASP A 289 -0.92 1.34 -17.27
C ASP A 289 0.47 1.98 -17.10
N ASN A 290 0.51 3.22 -16.59
CA ASN A 290 1.75 3.96 -16.39
C ASN A 290 2.48 3.62 -15.09
N TRP A 291 1.94 2.72 -14.27
CA TRP A 291 2.59 2.20 -13.06
C TRP A 291 3.42 0.95 -13.33
N GLY A 292 3.26 0.33 -14.50
CA GLY A 292 3.98 -0.87 -14.91
C GLY A 292 3.06 -1.78 -15.72
N SER A 293 3.62 -2.43 -16.74
CA SER A 293 2.87 -3.25 -17.69
C SER A 293 3.47 -4.65 -17.81
N GLY A 294 3.61 -5.38 -16.70
CA GLY A 294 4.02 -6.81 -16.61
C GLY A 294 5.38 -7.22 -17.21
N THR A 295 6.03 -6.35 -17.97
CA THR A 295 7.22 -6.62 -18.82
C THR A 295 8.35 -5.65 -18.54
N GLY A 296 8.10 -4.60 -17.75
CA GLY A 296 9.06 -3.61 -17.29
C GLY A 296 8.93 -3.38 -15.77
N PRO A 297 9.93 -2.74 -15.14
CA PRO A 297 9.90 -2.50 -13.69
C PRO A 297 8.70 -1.63 -13.31
N PHE A 298 8.08 -1.94 -12.18
CA PHE A 298 7.01 -1.11 -11.61
C PHE A 298 7.55 0.27 -11.22
N SER A 299 6.69 1.28 -11.34
CA SER A 299 6.98 2.65 -10.95
C SER A 299 7.21 2.75 -9.46
N ASN A 300 8.24 3.49 -9.05
CA ASN A 300 8.46 3.86 -7.65
C ASN A 300 7.44 4.92 -7.14
N ARG A 301 6.47 5.32 -7.99
CA ARG A 301 5.46 6.35 -7.71
C ARG A 301 4.06 5.86 -8.06
N MET A 302 3.63 4.83 -7.33
CA MET A 302 2.26 4.32 -7.39
C MET A 302 1.40 5.03 -6.36
N ASP A 303 0.85 6.18 -6.76
CA ASP A 303 0.18 7.14 -5.87
C ASP A 303 -1.34 7.07 -6.00
N ILE A 304 -2.00 6.62 -4.93
CA ILE A 304 -3.47 6.69 -4.82
C ILE A 304 -3.83 7.97 -4.06
N MET A 305 -4.07 9.05 -4.82
CA MET A 305 -4.37 10.38 -4.28
C MET A 305 -5.87 10.63 -4.20
N PHE A 306 -6.32 11.22 -3.09
CA PHE A 306 -7.72 11.62 -2.88
C PHE A 306 -7.87 13.13 -2.82
N THR A 307 -8.98 13.60 -3.39
CA THR A 307 -9.41 15.00 -3.30
C THR A 307 -10.11 15.30 -1.99
N ALA A 308 -10.27 16.60 -1.72
CA ALA A 308 -11.12 17.12 -0.65
C ALA A 308 -12.58 16.62 -0.68
N GLN A 309 -13.05 16.17 -1.84
CA GLN A 309 -14.42 15.70 -2.04
C GLN A 309 -14.52 14.17 -1.90
N GLY A 310 -13.39 13.46 -1.85
CA GLY A 310 -13.31 12.01 -1.69
C GLY A 310 -12.89 11.22 -2.94
N PRO A 311 -13.23 11.58 -4.19
CA PRO A 311 -12.74 10.88 -5.38
C PRO A 311 -11.22 10.86 -5.50
N CYS A 312 -10.71 9.87 -6.24
CA CYS A 312 -9.30 9.78 -6.60
C CYS A 312 -8.92 10.86 -7.65
N VAL A 313 -7.64 11.20 -7.72
CA VAL A 313 -7.02 12.09 -8.73
C VAL A 313 -5.70 11.51 -9.24
N GLY A 314 -5.21 12.05 -10.35
CA GLY A 314 -4.03 11.54 -11.05
C GLY A 314 -4.32 10.23 -11.75
N ASP A 315 -3.30 9.42 -11.93
CA ASP A 315 -3.37 8.14 -12.67
C ASP A 315 -4.44 7.20 -12.12
N ALA A 316 -4.60 7.20 -10.79
CA ALA A 316 -5.61 6.40 -10.11
C ALA A 316 -7.05 6.77 -10.51
N ALA A 317 -7.30 8.02 -10.91
CA ALA A 317 -8.61 8.44 -11.41
C ALA A 317 -8.85 7.97 -12.86
N THR A 318 -7.80 8.01 -13.70
CA THR A 318 -7.87 7.61 -15.11
C THR A 318 -8.08 6.11 -15.26
N ALA A 319 -7.49 5.29 -14.38
CA ALA A 319 -7.74 3.85 -14.35
C ALA A 319 -9.21 3.50 -14.05
N GLY A 320 -9.95 4.39 -13.38
CA GLY A 320 -11.35 4.22 -13.01
C GLY A 320 -11.56 3.25 -11.84
N ILE A 321 -10.99 2.05 -11.91
CA ILE A 321 -10.98 1.04 -10.84
C ILE A 321 -9.57 0.49 -10.72
N ILE A 322 -9.10 0.32 -9.47
CA ILE A 322 -7.84 -0.35 -9.15
C ILE A 322 -8.17 -1.57 -8.31
N HIS A 323 -7.57 -2.72 -8.65
CA HIS A 323 -7.62 -3.91 -7.82
C HIS A 323 -6.22 -4.23 -7.30
N LEU A 324 -6.06 -4.30 -5.99
CA LEU A 324 -4.83 -4.77 -5.36
C LEU A 324 -5.03 -6.22 -4.91
N HIS A 325 -4.12 -7.10 -5.32
CA HIS A 325 -4.07 -8.49 -4.88
C HIS A 325 -3.24 -8.62 -3.62
N ILE A 326 -3.88 -9.06 -2.54
CA ILE A 326 -3.24 -9.26 -1.24
C ILE A 326 -3.18 -10.76 -0.99
N CYS A 327 -1.96 -11.30 -0.97
CA CYS A 327 -1.68 -12.73 -0.91
C CYS A 327 -0.45 -13.01 -0.06
N ASP A 328 -0.12 -14.30 0.10
CA ASP A 328 1.14 -14.69 0.71
C ASP A 328 2.31 -14.29 -0.20
N VAL A 329 3.46 -13.96 0.38
CA VAL A 329 4.67 -13.65 -0.39
C VAL A 329 5.09 -14.85 -1.24
N ALA A 330 4.96 -16.08 -0.73
CA ALA A 330 5.28 -17.27 -1.51
C ALA A 330 4.44 -17.36 -2.79
N ASP A 331 3.12 -17.13 -2.68
CA ASP A 331 2.20 -17.15 -3.82
C ASP A 331 2.54 -16.06 -4.85
N ALA A 332 2.95 -14.86 -4.42
CA ALA A 332 3.37 -13.78 -5.31
C ALA A 332 4.73 -14.02 -5.98
N LEU A 333 5.63 -14.76 -5.34
CA LEU A 333 6.96 -15.08 -5.88
C LEU A 333 6.89 -16.19 -6.93
N GLU A 334 5.95 -17.11 -6.78
CA GLU A 334 5.62 -18.19 -7.72
C GLU A 334 4.65 -17.73 -8.83
N ASP A 335 4.37 -16.42 -8.93
CA ASP A 335 3.38 -15.81 -9.85
C ASP A 335 2.05 -16.58 -9.91
N THR A 336 1.62 -17.09 -8.75
CA THR A 336 0.43 -17.92 -8.66
C THR A 336 -0.80 -17.07 -8.96
N LEU A 337 -1.48 -17.42 -10.06
CA LEU A 337 -2.62 -16.66 -10.52
C LEU A 337 -3.71 -16.54 -9.44
N PRO A 338 -4.29 -15.34 -9.21
CA PRO A 338 -5.31 -15.14 -8.20
C PRO A 338 -6.49 -16.08 -8.39
N GLY A 339 -7.02 -16.67 -7.32
CA GLY A 339 -8.13 -17.62 -7.39
C GLY A 339 -7.75 -19.01 -7.92
N SER A 340 -6.47 -19.26 -8.16
CA SER A 340 -5.96 -20.55 -8.62
C SER A 340 -6.38 -21.73 -7.70
N PRO A 341 -6.65 -22.92 -8.25
CA PRO A 341 -6.88 -24.13 -7.46
C PRO A 341 -5.75 -24.43 -6.47
N THR A 342 -6.07 -25.09 -5.35
CA THR A 342 -5.07 -25.51 -4.35
C THR A 342 -4.22 -26.71 -4.79
N THR A 343 -4.45 -27.25 -5.98
CA THR A 343 -3.67 -28.37 -6.52
C THR A 343 -2.38 -27.85 -7.12
N PRO A 344 -1.22 -28.48 -6.82
CA PRO A 344 0.06 -28.00 -7.33
C PRO A 344 0.07 -27.95 -8.86
N ASN A 345 0.33 -26.78 -9.43
CA ASN A 345 0.36 -26.50 -10.88
C ASN A 345 1.54 -25.56 -11.15
N ASP A 346 2.14 -25.66 -12.33
CA ASP A 346 3.26 -24.80 -12.76
C ASP A 346 2.68 -23.57 -13.49
N PHE A 347 2.42 -22.49 -12.77
CA PHE A 347 1.79 -21.26 -13.29
C PHE A 347 2.80 -20.38 -14.02
N ASP A 348 4.04 -20.33 -13.56
CA ASP A 348 5.09 -19.50 -14.14
C ASP A 348 5.88 -20.18 -15.27
N GLY A 349 5.69 -21.49 -15.45
CA GLY A 349 6.30 -22.30 -16.51
C GLY A 349 7.76 -22.67 -16.23
N ASP A 350 8.22 -22.60 -14.98
CA ASP A 350 9.60 -22.89 -14.59
C ASP A 350 9.89 -24.40 -14.43
N GLY A 351 8.87 -25.25 -14.50
CA GLY A 351 8.96 -26.70 -14.36
C GLY A 351 8.89 -27.20 -12.91
N GLN A 352 8.64 -26.33 -11.93
CA GLN A 352 8.24 -26.65 -10.57
C GLN A 352 6.72 -26.57 -10.42
N LEU A 353 6.17 -27.30 -9.46
CA LEU A 353 4.75 -27.21 -9.16
C LEU A 353 4.56 -26.16 -8.06
N ASP A 354 3.91 -25.07 -8.39
CA ASP A 354 3.55 -24.02 -7.45
C ASP A 354 2.41 -24.51 -6.56
N GLN A 355 2.55 -24.28 -5.27
CA GLN A 355 1.53 -24.67 -4.30
C GLN A 355 0.86 -23.43 -3.76
N ARG A 356 -0.47 -23.44 -3.68
CA ARG A 356 -1.18 -22.35 -3.02
C ARG A 356 -0.91 -22.39 -1.52
N HIS A 357 -0.16 -21.41 -1.02
CA HIS A 357 0.32 -21.34 0.35
C HIS A 357 -0.68 -20.68 1.30
N GLY A 358 -1.63 -19.87 0.80
CA GLY A 358 -2.47 -19.07 1.68
C GLY A 358 -3.87 -18.67 1.19
N ASN A 359 -4.52 -17.88 2.06
CA ASN A 359 -5.72 -17.12 1.70
C ASN A 359 -5.31 -15.93 0.83
N GLU A 360 -6.23 -15.43 0.04
CA GLU A 360 -6.01 -14.21 -0.73
C GLU A 360 -7.25 -13.30 -0.62
N LEU A 361 -7.03 -12.00 -0.73
CA LEU A 361 -8.10 -11.03 -0.80
C LEU A 361 -7.83 -10.02 -1.89
N GLY A 362 -8.93 -9.55 -2.45
CA GLY A 362 -8.93 -8.40 -3.32
C GLY A 362 -9.22 -7.13 -2.54
N LEU A 363 -8.50 -6.06 -2.87
CA LEU A 363 -8.85 -4.72 -2.43
C LEU A 363 -9.19 -3.87 -3.66
N THR A 364 -10.45 -3.46 -3.76
CA THR A 364 -10.93 -2.63 -4.87
C THR A 364 -11.00 -1.18 -4.44
N ILE A 365 -10.36 -0.29 -5.20
CA ILE A 365 -10.50 1.17 -5.09
C ILE A 365 -11.31 1.68 -6.27
N PHE A 366 -12.43 2.34 -5.98
CA PHE A 366 -13.28 2.98 -6.99
C PHE A 366 -12.81 4.42 -7.19
N GLY A 367 -12.14 4.71 -8.31
CA GLY A 367 -11.56 6.01 -8.61
C GLY A 367 -12.58 7.16 -8.51
N ARG A 368 -13.79 6.96 -9.05
CA ARG A 368 -14.85 7.99 -9.08
C ARG A 368 -15.41 8.35 -7.70
N SER A 369 -15.51 7.40 -6.77
CA SER A 369 -16.11 7.62 -5.45
C SER A 369 -15.09 7.68 -4.31
N GLY A 370 -13.85 7.26 -4.59
CA GLY A 370 -12.80 7.00 -3.59
C GLY A 370 -13.17 5.91 -2.59
N ARG A 371 -14.20 5.09 -2.88
CA ARG A 371 -14.59 3.98 -2.00
C ARG A 371 -13.52 2.89 -2.10
N VAL A 372 -13.19 2.31 -0.96
CA VAL A 372 -12.28 1.16 -0.87
C VAL A 372 -13.05 0.01 -0.25
N ILE A 373 -12.96 -1.18 -0.83
CA ILE A 373 -13.56 -2.40 -0.29
C ILE A 373 -12.56 -3.54 -0.34
N SER A 374 -12.43 -4.28 0.77
CA SER A 374 -11.81 -5.60 0.74
C SER A 374 -12.88 -6.66 0.45
N HIS A 375 -12.60 -7.59 -0.45
CA HIS A 375 -13.47 -8.71 -0.76
C HIS A 375 -12.66 -10.01 -0.84
N PRO A 376 -13.26 -11.18 -0.54
CA PRO A 376 -12.63 -12.43 -0.89
C PRO A 376 -12.46 -12.50 -2.40
N ILE A 377 -11.38 -13.12 -2.84
CA ILE A 377 -11.26 -13.60 -4.21
C ILE A 377 -11.85 -15.00 -4.22
N SER A 378 -12.81 -15.22 -5.10
CA SER A 378 -13.36 -16.54 -5.28
C SER A 378 -12.35 -17.37 -6.05
N THR A 379 -11.79 -18.39 -5.42
CA THR A 379 -11.20 -19.49 -6.17
C THR A 379 -12.35 -20.12 -6.94
N THR A 380 -12.51 -19.79 -8.23
CA THR A 380 -13.54 -20.47 -9.01
C THR A 380 -13.09 -21.92 -9.00
N SER A 381 -13.89 -22.81 -8.38
CA SER A 381 -13.51 -24.20 -8.16
C SER A 381 -13.58 -24.96 -9.50
N SER A 382 -12.73 -24.58 -10.44
CA SER A 382 -12.45 -25.38 -11.61
C SER A 382 -11.62 -26.57 -11.15
N THR A 383 -11.89 -27.73 -11.71
CA THR A 383 -11.07 -28.92 -11.49
C THR A 383 -10.03 -29.02 -12.60
N PRO A 384 -8.81 -29.50 -12.35
CA PRO A 384 -7.86 -29.73 -13.43
C PRO A 384 -8.47 -30.65 -14.48
N TRP A 385 -8.25 -30.32 -15.76
CA TRP A 385 -8.68 -31.18 -16.85
C TRP A 385 -8.15 -32.59 -16.65
N THR A 386 -9.02 -33.60 -16.82
CA THR A 386 -8.64 -35.00 -16.67
C THR A 386 -9.05 -35.80 -17.91
N ALA A 387 -8.14 -36.62 -18.42
CA ALA A 387 -8.39 -37.46 -19.59
C ALA A 387 -9.50 -38.49 -19.35
N ASN A 388 -10.27 -38.80 -20.39
CA ASN A 388 -11.34 -39.82 -20.37
C ASN A 388 -12.35 -39.64 -19.21
N THR A 389 -12.63 -38.40 -18.80
CA THR A 389 -13.48 -38.08 -17.65
C THR A 389 -14.80 -37.50 -18.12
N ALA A 390 -15.89 -37.90 -17.47
CA ALA A 390 -17.23 -37.41 -17.79
C ALA A 390 -17.49 -36.08 -17.08
N TYR A 391 -17.98 -35.09 -17.84
CA TYR A 391 -18.36 -33.76 -17.35
C TYR A 391 -19.79 -33.42 -17.75
N ALA A 392 -20.51 -32.76 -16.85
CA ALA A 392 -21.85 -32.23 -17.06
C ALA A 392 -21.79 -30.78 -17.57
N VAL A 393 -22.89 -30.30 -18.16
CA VAL A 393 -22.99 -28.89 -18.58
C VAL A 393 -22.82 -27.98 -17.37
N GLY A 394 -21.98 -26.95 -17.49
CA GLY A 394 -21.65 -26.00 -16.43
C GLY A 394 -20.48 -26.41 -15.55
N ASP A 395 -19.93 -27.64 -15.70
CA ASP A 395 -18.69 -28.01 -15.03
C ASP A 395 -17.55 -27.12 -15.54
N LEU A 396 -16.71 -26.65 -14.63
CA LEU A 396 -15.56 -25.80 -14.92
C LEU A 396 -14.27 -26.61 -14.80
N VAL A 397 -13.42 -26.51 -15.83
CA VAL A 397 -12.07 -27.08 -15.80
C VAL A 397 -11.01 -26.02 -16.03
N SER A 398 -9.85 -26.22 -15.40
CA SER A 398 -8.64 -25.49 -15.71
C SER A 398 -7.72 -26.37 -16.57
N PRO A 399 -7.02 -25.77 -17.55
CA PRO A 399 -6.06 -26.49 -18.35
C PRO A 399 -4.83 -26.89 -17.50
N SER A 400 -4.07 -27.90 -17.95
CA SER A 400 -2.86 -28.35 -17.24
C SER A 400 -1.79 -27.26 -17.12
N THR A 401 -1.65 -26.42 -18.14
CA THR A 401 -0.92 -25.15 -18.07
C THR A 401 -1.94 -24.03 -18.07
N PHE A 402 -2.09 -23.36 -16.92
CA PHE A 402 -3.11 -22.33 -16.75
C PHE A 402 -2.79 -21.10 -17.62
N ASN A 403 -3.76 -20.66 -18.42
CA ASN A 403 -3.59 -19.57 -19.37
C ASN A 403 -4.49 -18.35 -19.04
N GLY A 404 -4.91 -18.23 -17.78
CA GLY A 404 -5.83 -17.17 -17.33
C GLY A 404 -7.30 -17.38 -17.70
N LEU A 405 -7.64 -18.50 -18.34
CA LEU A 405 -9.00 -18.88 -18.69
C LEU A 405 -9.43 -20.17 -17.99
N ILE A 406 -10.73 -20.23 -17.69
CA ILE A 406 -11.39 -21.47 -17.27
C ILE A 406 -12.35 -21.92 -18.38
N PHE A 407 -12.58 -23.21 -18.46
CA PHE A 407 -13.36 -23.80 -19.55
C PHE A 407 -14.65 -24.38 -18.99
N GLU A 408 -15.77 -23.78 -19.36
CA GLU A 408 -17.11 -24.23 -18.97
C GLU A 408 -17.62 -25.26 -19.96
N ALA A 409 -18.06 -26.42 -19.48
CA ALA A 409 -18.69 -27.41 -20.34
C ALA A 409 -20.01 -26.85 -20.90
N ALA A 410 -20.00 -26.42 -22.15
CA ALA A 410 -21.19 -25.97 -22.88
C ALA A 410 -22.05 -27.15 -23.33
N VAL A 411 -21.43 -28.32 -23.58
CA VAL A 411 -22.11 -29.58 -23.90
C VAL A 411 -21.48 -30.70 -23.08
N ALA A 412 -22.31 -31.42 -22.31
CA ALA A 412 -21.88 -32.56 -21.50
C ALA A 412 -21.33 -33.71 -22.34
N GLY A 413 -20.37 -34.45 -21.80
CA GLY A 413 -19.71 -35.54 -22.51
C GLY A 413 -18.56 -36.17 -21.74
N THR A 414 -17.71 -36.90 -22.44
CA THR A 414 -16.45 -37.44 -21.91
C THR A 414 -15.28 -36.85 -22.69
N THR A 415 -14.27 -36.34 -21.96
CA THR A 415 -13.05 -35.77 -22.55
C THR A 415 -12.25 -36.81 -23.32
N ALA A 416 -11.40 -36.37 -24.24
CA ALA A 416 -10.49 -37.25 -24.96
C ALA A 416 -9.39 -37.82 -24.05
N GLY A 417 -8.58 -38.72 -24.63
CA GLY A 417 -7.38 -39.26 -23.96
C GLY A 417 -6.21 -38.27 -23.88
N THR A 418 -6.31 -37.11 -24.54
CA THR A 418 -5.27 -36.07 -24.58
C THR A 418 -5.94 -34.71 -24.50
N GLU A 419 -5.34 -33.83 -23.72
CA GLU A 419 -5.87 -32.49 -23.49
C GLU A 419 -5.87 -31.65 -24.77
N PRO A 420 -6.92 -30.85 -25.03
CA PRO A 420 -6.92 -29.87 -26.10
C PRO A 420 -5.79 -28.84 -25.95
N THR A 421 -5.30 -28.30 -27.06
CA THR A 421 -4.44 -27.11 -27.02
C THR A 421 -5.30 -25.87 -26.85
N TRP A 422 -5.29 -25.30 -25.66
CA TRP A 422 -6.05 -24.11 -25.31
C TRP A 422 -5.37 -22.84 -25.82
N THR A 423 -6.14 -21.94 -26.41
CA THR A 423 -5.72 -20.55 -26.71
C THR A 423 -6.26 -19.59 -25.65
N ASP A 424 -5.76 -18.36 -25.64
CA ASP A 424 -6.10 -17.27 -24.71
C ASP A 424 -7.33 -16.44 -25.16
N ASP A 425 -8.08 -16.92 -26.15
CA ASP A 425 -9.29 -16.24 -26.65
C ASP A 425 -10.54 -16.53 -25.78
N ILE A 426 -11.02 -15.51 -25.05
CA ILE A 426 -12.27 -15.58 -24.29
C ILE A 426 -13.46 -15.82 -25.25
N GLY A 427 -14.35 -16.73 -24.88
CA GLY A 427 -15.53 -17.09 -25.67
C GLY A 427 -15.24 -18.11 -26.79
N ALA A 428 -13.99 -18.53 -26.98
CA ALA A 428 -13.65 -19.61 -27.89
C ALA A 428 -14.31 -20.94 -27.48
N ILE A 429 -14.63 -21.78 -28.47
CA ILE A 429 -15.27 -23.07 -28.28
C ILE A 429 -14.30 -24.19 -28.68
N TYR A 430 -14.14 -25.18 -27.80
CA TYR A 430 -13.26 -26.33 -28.03
C TYR A 430 -14.06 -27.62 -27.98
N THR A 431 -13.82 -28.53 -28.93
CA THR A 431 -14.36 -29.88 -28.88
C THR A 431 -13.29 -30.83 -28.34
N ASP A 432 -13.65 -31.57 -27.30
CA ASP A 432 -12.76 -32.46 -26.56
C ASP A 432 -13.45 -33.79 -26.30
N GLY A 433 -13.11 -34.81 -27.08
CA GLY A 433 -13.85 -36.07 -27.09
C GLY A 433 -15.30 -35.85 -27.50
N THR A 434 -16.23 -36.02 -26.56
CA THR A 434 -17.65 -35.68 -26.75
C THR A 434 -18.11 -34.47 -25.93
N VAL A 435 -17.22 -33.84 -25.15
CA VAL A 435 -17.49 -32.57 -24.45
C VAL A 435 -17.25 -31.40 -25.41
N THR A 436 -18.01 -30.32 -25.22
CA THR A 436 -17.69 -29.01 -25.83
C THR A 436 -17.48 -27.99 -24.72
N TRP A 437 -16.34 -27.31 -24.75
CA TRP A 437 -15.93 -26.32 -23.77
C TRP A 437 -16.09 -24.91 -24.33
N LEU A 438 -16.52 -23.98 -23.47
CA LEU A 438 -16.56 -22.54 -23.73
C LEU A 438 -15.52 -21.87 -22.83
N ALA A 439 -14.58 -21.16 -23.45
CA ALA A 439 -13.59 -20.38 -22.73
C ALA A 439 -14.25 -19.21 -22.00
N ARG A 440 -14.07 -19.15 -20.70
CA ARG A 440 -14.47 -18.06 -19.84
C ARG A 440 -13.22 -17.39 -19.31
N LYS A 441 -13.28 -16.07 -19.17
CA LYS A 441 -12.28 -15.36 -18.39
C LYS A 441 -12.30 -15.92 -16.97
N HIS A 442 -11.13 -16.14 -16.39
CA HIS A 442 -11.06 -16.35 -14.96
C HIS A 442 -11.36 -15.01 -14.29
N ASP A 443 -12.65 -14.77 -14.02
CA ASP A 443 -13.12 -13.51 -13.44
C ASP A 443 -12.94 -13.51 -11.92
N VAL A 444 -11.68 -13.40 -11.52
CA VAL A 444 -11.22 -13.29 -10.12
C VAL A 444 -11.83 -12.06 -9.43
N TRP A 445 -12.07 -10.99 -10.20
CA TRP A 445 -12.28 -9.63 -9.69
C TRP A 445 -13.71 -9.09 -9.84
N GLU A 446 -14.65 -9.88 -10.38
CA GLU A 446 -16.01 -9.39 -10.74
C GLU A 446 -16.96 -9.16 -9.54
N PHE A 447 -16.58 -9.53 -8.33
CA PHE A 447 -17.43 -9.31 -7.15
C PHE A 447 -17.48 -7.83 -6.73
N GLY A 448 -18.57 -7.15 -7.11
CA GLY A 448 -18.92 -5.81 -6.61
C GLY A 448 -19.32 -4.77 -7.67
N LEU A 449 -19.30 -5.13 -8.97
CA LEU A 449 -19.58 -4.20 -10.07
C LEU A 449 -21.07 -4.11 -10.46
N GLU A 450 -21.90 -5.06 -10.05
CA GLU A 450 -23.32 -5.14 -10.43
C GLU A 450 -24.18 -3.95 -9.95
N GLY A 451 -23.69 -3.13 -9.01
CA GLY A 451 -24.43 -2.01 -8.43
C GLY A 451 -24.10 -0.62 -9.00
N GLU A 452 -22.99 -0.44 -9.72
CA GLU A 452 -22.45 0.91 -10.01
C GLU A 452 -22.11 1.15 -11.49
N VAL A 453 -22.01 0.10 -12.32
CA VAL A 453 -21.91 0.24 -13.79
C VAL A 453 -23.26 0.67 -14.41
N ALA A 454 -24.35 0.60 -13.65
CA ALA A 454 -25.71 0.94 -14.08
C ALA A 454 -26.22 2.32 -13.58
N ARG A 455 -25.35 3.26 -13.16
CA ARG A 455 -25.77 4.62 -12.75
C ARG A 455 -24.97 5.77 -13.33
#